data_AF-A0A7X7JH31-F1
#
_entry.id   AF-A0A7X7JH31-F1
#
_cell.length_a   1.000
_cell.length_b   1.000
_cell.length_c   1.000
_cell.angle_alpha   90.00
_cell.angle_beta   90.00
_cell.angle_gamma   90.00
#
_symmetry.space_group_name_H-M   'P 1'
#
loop_
_entity.id
_entity.type
_entity.pdbx_description
1 polymer ?
#
loop_
_entity_poly.entity_id
_entity_poly.type
_entity_poly.pdbx_seq_one_letter_code
_entity_poly.pdbx_strand_id
1 'polypeptide(L)'
;MLEGGEGVDGRALRRWVELALATLDERCHEINTLNVFPVPDGDTGTNLLATLRAGADELGGPVDGALSVGAVAEALARGAFVGARGNSGVILAQGL
;
A
#
# COMPACT_ATOMS: atom_id res chain seq x y z
N MET A 1 13.35 28.32 -19.43
CA MET A 1 12.59 27.11 -19.81
C MET A 1 12.91 26.08 -18.74
N LEU A 2 12.06 25.98 -17.71
CA LEU A 2 12.27 25.04 -16.61
C LEU A 2 11.89 23.65 -17.12
N GLU A 3 12.79 22.69 -16.94
CA GLU A 3 12.66 21.30 -17.37
C GLU A 3 11.44 20.65 -16.71
N GLY A 4 10.63 19.95 -17.50
CA GLY A 4 9.35 19.38 -17.08
C GLY A 4 9.53 18.31 -16.02
N GLY A 5 8.95 18.50 -14.84
CA GLY A 5 8.86 17.44 -13.83
C GLY A 5 8.05 16.26 -14.37
N GLU A 6 8.63 15.06 -14.36
CA GLU A 6 7.91 13.80 -14.57
C GLU A 6 6.74 13.73 -13.59
N GLY A 7 5.51 13.78 -14.10
CA GLY A 7 4.30 13.60 -13.29
C GLY A 7 4.15 12.13 -12.87
N VAL A 8 3.64 11.90 -11.66
CA VAL A 8 3.27 10.55 -11.21
C VAL A 8 2.06 10.07 -12.00
N ASP A 9 2.25 9.04 -12.83
CA ASP A 9 1.17 8.36 -13.56
C ASP A 9 0.73 7.06 -12.86
N GLY A 10 -0.30 6.40 -13.40
CA GLY A 10 -0.78 5.16 -12.80
C GLY A 10 0.25 4.02 -12.82
N ARG A 11 1.21 4.01 -13.76
CA ARG A 11 2.27 2.99 -13.80
C ARG A 11 3.27 3.23 -12.67
N ALA A 12 3.67 4.48 -12.45
CA ALA A 12 4.52 4.88 -11.34
C ALA A 12 3.88 4.51 -10.00
N LEU A 13 2.57 4.74 -9.83
CA LEU A 13 1.86 4.35 -8.62
C LEU A 13 1.82 2.82 -8.42
N ARG A 14 1.53 2.02 -9.45
CA ARG A 14 1.56 0.55 -9.35
C ARG A 14 2.95 0.03 -8.94
N ARG A 15 4.00 0.57 -9.57
CA ARG A 15 5.39 0.23 -9.22
C ARG A 15 5.71 0.61 -7.77
N TRP A 16 5.22 1.76 -7.31
CA TRP A 16 5.37 2.15 -5.91
C TRP A 16 4.69 1.15 -4.97
N VAL A 17 3.48 0.68 -5.29
CA VAL A 17 2.78 -0.34 -4.49
C VAL A 17 3.58 -1.66 -4.44
N GLU A 18 4.12 -2.12 -5.57
CA GLU A 18 4.96 -3.31 -5.62
C GLU A 18 6.23 -3.19 -4.75
N LEU A 19 6.91 -2.04 -4.82
CA LEU A 19 8.08 -1.75 -3.98
C LEU A 19 7.71 -1.65 -2.50
N ALA A 20 6.59 -1.00 -2.18
CA ALA A 20 6.08 -0.87 -0.82
C ALA A 20 5.72 -2.24 -0.24
N LEU A 21 5.13 -3.14 -1.04
CA LEU A 21 4.83 -4.51 -0.65
C LEU A 21 6.08 -5.31 -0.32
N ALA A 22 7.08 -5.29 -1.21
CA ALA A 22 8.35 -5.95 -0.98
C ALA A 22 9.03 -5.42 0.30
N THR A 23 9.03 -4.10 0.46
CA THR A 23 9.62 -3.45 1.65
C THR A 23 8.86 -3.82 2.93
N LEU A 24 7.52 -3.82 2.91
CA LEU A 24 6.73 -4.22 4.07
C LEU A 24 6.94 -5.69 4.42
N ASP A 25 7.09 -6.58 3.44
CA ASP A 25 7.39 -7.99 3.67
C ASP A 25 8.76 -8.17 4.35
N GLU A 26 9.80 -7.53 3.80
CA GLU A 26 11.16 -7.56 4.35
C GLU A 26 11.26 -6.98 5.77
N ARG A 27 10.48 -5.94 6.05
CA ARG A 27 10.52 -5.20 7.33
C ARG A 27 9.40 -5.60 8.30
N CYS A 28 8.54 -6.55 7.92
CA CYS A 28 7.34 -6.95 8.66
C CYS A 28 7.64 -7.28 10.12
N HIS A 29 8.66 -8.13 10.35
CA HIS A 29 9.05 -8.54 11.70
C HIS A 29 9.55 -7.36 12.52
N GLU A 30 10.39 -6.49 11.94
CA GLU A 30 10.86 -5.29 12.65
C GLU A 30 9.68 -4.39 13.04
N ILE A 31 8.75 -4.13 12.12
CA ILE A 31 7.58 -3.30 12.39
C ILE A 31 6.71 -3.91 13.49
N ASN A 32 6.52 -5.23 13.51
CA ASN A 32 5.83 -5.94 14.59
C ASN A 32 6.47 -5.69 15.96
N THR A 33 7.79 -5.49 16.03
CA THR A 33 8.51 -5.20 17.29
C THR A 33 8.47 -3.73 17.72
N LEU A 34 8.12 -2.81 16.81
CA LEU A 34 8.09 -1.37 17.13
C LEU A 34 6.86 -0.96 17.95
N ASN A 35 5.73 -1.66 17.80
CA ASN A 35 4.52 -1.32 18.54
C ASN A 35 4.63 -1.82 19.99
N VAL A 36 4.84 -0.87 20.92
CA VAL A 36 5.07 -1.16 22.35
C VAL A 36 4.01 -0.59 23.29
N PHE A 37 2.86 -0.10 22.78
CA PHE A 37 1.86 0.61 23.60
C PHE A 37 0.42 0.06 23.48
N PRO A 38 -0.35 -0.10 24.58
CA PRO A 38 0.10 -0.27 25.98
C PRO A 38 0.62 -1.70 26.27
N VAL A 39 0.33 -2.65 25.38
CA VAL A 39 0.83 -4.03 25.37
C VAL A 39 1.20 -4.36 23.92
N PRO A 40 2.37 -4.93 23.63
CA PRO A 40 2.74 -5.32 22.27
C PRO A 40 1.78 -6.41 21.78
N ASP A 41 0.99 -6.10 20.75
CA ASP A 41 0.18 -7.07 20.00
C ASP A 41 1.02 -7.83 18.96
N GLY A 42 2.16 -7.26 18.57
CA GLY A 42 3.16 -7.92 17.72
C GLY A 42 2.67 -8.18 16.29
N ASP A 43 1.62 -7.48 15.85
CA ASP A 43 0.95 -7.75 14.58
C ASP A 43 0.87 -6.54 13.63
N THR A 44 1.43 -5.39 14.02
CA THR A 44 1.34 -4.14 13.23
C THR A 44 1.87 -4.29 11.80
N GLY A 45 3.06 -4.86 11.63
CA GLY A 45 3.64 -5.15 10.31
C GLY A 45 2.82 -6.17 9.53
N THR A 46 2.34 -7.23 10.21
CA THR A 46 1.47 -8.24 9.60
C THR A 46 0.17 -7.61 9.06
N ASN A 47 -0.44 -6.73 9.86
CA ASN A 47 -1.68 -6.02 9.53
C ASN A 47 -1.49 -5.06 8.35
N LEU A 48 -0.40 -4.29 8.33
CA LEU A 48 -0.06 -3.40 7.21
C LEU A 48 0.19 -4.19 5.93
N LEU A 49 0.99 -5.26 6.00
CA LEU A 49 1.31 -6.10 4.85
C LEU A 49 0.07 -6.77 4.25
N ALA A 50 -0.79 -7.36 5.09
CA ALA A 50 -2.03 -7.98 4.65
C ALA A 50 -2.98 -6.95 3.99
N THR A 51 -3.05 -5.74 4.55
CA THR A 51 -3.89 -4.65 4.04
C THR A 51 -3.39 -4.16 2.68
N LEU A 52 -2.09 -3.87 2.54
CA LEU A 52 -1.53 -3.41 1.27
C LEU A 52 -1.61 -4.51 0.20
N ARG A 53 -1.46 -5.79 0.58
CA ARG A 53 -1.64 -6.93 -0.34
C ARG A 53 -3.05 -6.96 -0.91
N ALA A 54 -4.08 -6.81 -0.08
CA ALA A 54 -5.46 -6.74 -0.55
C ALA A 54 -5.71 -5.57 -1.51
N GLY A 55 -5.10 -4.41 -1.23
CA GLY A 55 -5.12 -3.27 -2.15
C GLY A 55 -4.46 -3.57 -3.50
N ALA A 56 -3.30 -4.22 -3.49
CA ALA A 56 -2.60 -4.60 -4.69
C ALA A 56 -3.33 -5.68 -5.51
N ASP A 57 -3.98 -6.63 -4.85
CA ASP A 57 -4.78 -7.67 -5.50
C ASP A 57 -5.96 -7.05 -6.28
N GLU A 58 -6.58 -5.99 -5.74
CA GLU A 58 -7.65 -5.24 -6.41
C GLU A 58 -7.16 -4.49 -7.68
N LEU A 59 -5.87 -4.14 -7.74
CA LEU A 59 -5.28 -3.56 -8.96
C LEU A 59 -5.19 -4.57 -10.12
N GLY A 60 -5.29 -5.86 -9.84
CA GLY A 60 -5.22 -6.93 -10.83
C GLY A 60 -3.87 -7.06 -11.53
N GLY A 61 -3.87 -7.67 -12.72
CA GLY A 61 -2.66 -7.95 -13.49
C GLY A 61 -2.06 -6.73 -14.24
N PRO A 62 -1.02 -6.96 -15.06
CA PRO A 62 -0.38 -5.94 -15.87
C PRO A 62 -1.39 -5.23 -16.78
N VAL A 63 -1.20 -3.93 -17.01
CA VAL A 63 -2.06 -3.14 -17.90
C VAL A 63 -1.23 -2.44 -18.98
N ASP A 64 -1.74 -2.49 -20.21
CA ASP A 64 -1.15 -1.82 -21.37
C ASP A 64 -1.73 -0.41 -21.58
N GLY A 65 -0.94 0.51 -22.12
CA GLY A 65 -1.35 1.90 -22.40
C GLY A 65 -1.25 2.89 -21.22
N ALA A 66 -1.81 4.09 -21.39
CA ALA A 66 -1.80 5.11 -20.36
C ALA A 66 -2.76 4.74 -19.21
N LEU A 67 -2.28 4.81 -17.97
CA LEU A 67 -3.08 4.54 -16.77
C LEU A 67 -3.35 5.83 -16.01
N SER A 68 -4.63 6.07 -15.71
CA SER A 68 -5.01 7.16 -14.80
C SER A 68 -4.51 6.86 -13.39
N VAL A 69 -3.73 7.78 -12.83
CA VAL A 69 -3.28 7.71 -11.43
C VAL A 69 -4.48 7.65 -10.47
N GLY A 70 -5.56 8.39 -10.77
CA GLY A 70 -6.76 8.41 -9.93
C GLY A 70 -7.49 7.07 -9.91
N ALA A 71 -7.59 6.38 -11.06
CA ALA A 71 -8.22 5.07 -11.13
C ALA A 71 -7.42 4.00 -10.38
N VAL A 72 -6.09 4.06 -10.45
CA VAL A 72 -5.20 3.18 -9.70
C VAL A 72 -5.31 3.46 -8.19
N ALA A 73 -5.26 4.73 -7.78
CA ALA A 73 -5.40 5.12 -6.38
C ALA A 73 -6.76 4.67 -5.81
N GLU A 74 -7.85 4.89 -6.54
CA GLU A 74 -9.19 4.49 -6.10
C GLU A 74 -9.31 2.97 -5.93
N ALA A 75 -8.81 2.18 -6.89
CA ALA A 75 -8.82 0.72 -6.79
C ALA A 75 -7.95 0.23 -5.61
N LEU A 76 -6.74 0.78 -5.46
CA LEU A 76 -5.84 0.48 -4.35
C LEU A 76 -6.51 0.76 -2.99
N ALA A 77 -7.08 1.95 -2.82
CA ALA A 77 -7.74 2.37 -1.59
C ALA A 77 -8.95 1.50 -1.27
N ARG A 78 -9.77 1.16 -2.27
CA ARG A 78 -10.93 0.26 -2.09
C ARG A 78 -10.49 -1.14 -1.65
N GLY A 79 -9.52 -1.74 -2.34
CA GLY A 79 -9.02 -3.07 -1.99
C GLY A 79 -8.38 -3.10 -0.59
N ALA A 80 -7.59 -2.07 -0.27
CA ALA A 80 -6.99 -1.92 1.05
C ALA A 80 -8.06 -1.75 2.14
N PHE A 81 -9.10 -0.96 1.89
CA PHE A 81 -10.19 -0.76 2.85
C PHE A 81 -10.99 -2.03 3.11
N VAL A 82 -11.37 -2.76 2.05
CA VAL A 82 -12.12 -4.03 2.18
C VAL A 82 -11.26 -5.11 2.85
N GLY A 83 -9.96 -5.15 2.56
CA GLY A 83 -9.03 -6.13 3.11
C GLY A 83 -8.35 -5.73 4.42
N ALA A 84 -8.65 -4.56 4.97
CA ALA A 84 -7.97 -3.99 6.12
C ALA A 84 -7.97 -4.93 7.34
N ARG A 85 -6.81 -5.02 8.00
CA ARG A 85 -6.62 -5.85 9.21
C ARG A 85 -6.14 -5.00 10.37
N GLY A 86 -6.79 -5.16 11.52
CA GLY A 86 -6.47 -4.41 12.74
C GLY A 86 -6.58 -2.89 12.57
N ASN A 87 -6.16 -2.14 13.59
CA ASN A 87 -6.23 -0.68 13.57
C ASN A 87 -5.24 -0.09 12.55
N SER A 88 -4.02 -0.64 12.49
CA SER A 88 -2.97 -0.17 11.59
C SER A 88 -3.36 -0.31 10.12
N GLY A 89 -4.05 -1.40 9.75
CA GLY A 89 -4.58 -1.59 8.41
C GLY A 89 -5.68 -0.60 8.06
N VAL A 90 -6.63 -0.34 8.97
CA VAL A 90 -7.69 0.66 8.73
C VAL A 90 -7.11 2.05 8.52
N ILE A 91 -6.13 2.45 9.34
CA ILE A 91 -5.45 3.76 9.20
C ILE A 91 -4.71 3.85 7.87
N LEU A 92 -3.98 2.80 7.47
CA LEU A 92 -3.31 2.75 6.17
C LEU A 92 -4.32 2.92 5.03
N ALA A 93 -5.42 2.17 5.05
CA ALA A 93 -6.43 2.21 4.01
C ALA A 93 -7.11 3.58 3.86
N GLN A 94 -7.21 4.37 4.94
CA GLN A 94 -7.74 5.73 4.89
C GLN A 94 -6.74 6.77 4.33
N GLY A 95 -5.45 6.47 4.40
CA GLY A 95 -4.39 7.34 3.88
C GLY A 95 -4.02 7.07 2.42
N LEU A 96 -4.55 5.98 1.83
CA LEU A 96 -4.46 5.64 0.41
C LEU A 96 -5.59 6.32 -0.37
#